data_AF-A0A9P7PWY7-F1
#
_entry.id   AF-A0A9P7PWY7-F1
#
_cell.length_a   1.000
_cell.length_b   1.000
_cell.length_c   1.000
_cell.angle_alpha   90.00
_cell.angle_beta   90.00
_cell.angle_gamma   90.00
#
_symmetry.space_group_name_H-M   'P 1'
#
loop_
_entity.id
_entity.type
_entity.pdbx_description
1 polymer ?
#
loop_
_entity_poly.entity_id
_entity_poly.type
_entity_poly.pdbx_seq_one_letter_code
_entity_poly.pdbx_strand_id
1 'polypeptide(L)'
;MRSSLIATGLGPLRAAGARTAVFHAPWAAISRPASRRSAVEQARGGATLVDTPTATTHDQIDALETAARQVDATSILKAAVRATGPRQNWTREEIAAIYYQPLLELAHQAGVLHRRFHHPGKVQLCTLMNIKTGGCTEDCSYCAQATRYQKGTGLQAKRVETVESVLAAAKTAKENGSTRFCMGAAWRDMRGRKNSLKNITDMVKGIKAMDMEVCVTLGMIDDEQARQLKDAGLTAYNHNVDTSREFYPNVITTRSYDERLKTLSHVRDAGINVCSGGILGLGESSEDRIGLLHTVSTLPSHPESFPVNALVPIKGTPLGDTTPLAFTSMLRTIATARLIMPATIIRIAAGRKTMSEEKQALCFMAGANAIFTGEKMLTTECNGWDEDSALFGRWGLEPMKSFEKKAVEGVEAA
;
A
#
# COMPACT_ATOMS: atom_id res chain seq x y z
N MET A 1 -25.55 22.09 57.79
CA MET A 1 -26.98 21.81 58.09
C MET A 1 -27.76 21.82 56.78
N ARG A 2 -28.48 20.72 56.51
CA ARG A 2 -29.76 20.54 55.76
C ARG A 2 -30.01 21.43 54.51
N SER A 3 -30.05 20.87 53.30
CA SER A 3 -31.16 20.14 52.63
C SER A 3 -32.23 21.02 51.99
N SER A 4 -32.48 20.85 50.68
CA SER A 4 -33.78 20.70 49.96
C SER A 4 -33.51 20.77 48.44
N LEU A 5 -33.56 19.68 47.65
CA LEU A 5 -34.72 19.01 47.02
C LEU A 5 -35.64 19.93 46.18
N ILE A 6 -35.58 19.76 44.85
CA ILE A 6 -36.75 19.83 43.95
C ILE A 6 -36.63 18.70 42.93
N ALA A 7 -37.74 17.97 42.76
CA ALA A 7 -37.88 16.78 41.93
C ALA A 7 -38.85 17.03 40.76
N THR A 8 -38.81 16.08 39.81
CA THR A 8 -39.90 15.61 38.91
C THR A 8 -40.38 16.47 37.74
N GLY A 9 -40.52 15.80 36.58
CA GLY A 9 -41.34 16.26 35.46
C GLY A 9 -41.10 15.52 34.14
N LEU A 10 -41.54 14.26 34.04
CA LEU A 10 -41.56 13.44 32.83
C LEU A 10 -42.95 13.52 32.15
N GLY A 11 -42.97 13.71 30.82
CA GLY A 11 -44.06 13.33 29.89
C GLY A 11 -44.72 14.48 29.10
N PRO A 12 -45.47 14.20 28.00
CA PRO A 12 -45.54 12.99 27.18
C PRO A 12 -45.31 13.21 25.66
N LEU A 13 -45.04 12.11 24.96
CA LEU A 13 -45.00 11.96 23.51
C LEU A 13 -46.38 12.21 22.87
N ARG A 14 -46.43 13.00 21.80
CA ARG A 14 -47.59 13.11 20.89
C ARG A 14 -47.29 12.45 19.55
N ALA A 15 -48.19 11.55 19.16
CA ALA A 15 -48.26 10.91 17.87
C ALA A 15 -48.90 11.83 16.80
N ALA A 16 -48.31 11.84 15.62
CA ALA A 16 -48.90 12.20 14.32
C ALA A 16 -47.93 11.63 13.27
N GLY A 17 -48.28 10.95 12.20
CA GLY A 17 -49.53 10.63 11.55
C GLY A 17 -49.08 10.01 10.22
N ALA A 18 -49.34 8.73 10.01
CA ALA A 18 -48.89 8.01 8.83
C ALA A 18 -49.63 8.54 7.58
N ARG A 19 -48.89 8.99 6.56
CA ARG A 19 -49.40 9.19 5.21
C ARG A 19 -48.80 8.14 4.29
N THR A 20 -49.63 7.16 3.97
CA THR A 20 -49.51 6.23 2.84
C THR A 20 -49.45 7.00 1.53
N ALA A 21 -48.31 6.93 0.83
CA ALA A 21 -48.21 7.32 -0.56
C ALA A 21 -48.47 6.08 -1.44
N VAL A 22 -49.67 6.02 -2.01
CA VAL A 22 -50.06 5.10 -3.06
C VAL A 22 -49.51 5.66 -4.38
N PHE A 23 -48.55 4.98 -5.00
CA PHE A 23 -48.18 5.23 -6.39
C PHE A 23 -48.83 4.18 -7.28
N HIS A 24 -49.79 4.66 -8.07
CA HIS A 24 -50.41 3.93 -9.18
C HIS A 24 -49.37 3.66 -10.28
N ALA A 25 -49.19 2.40 -10.64
CA ALA A 25 -48.55 2.00 -11.90
C ALA A 25 -49.63 1.79 -12.97
N PRO A 26 -49.59 2.47 -14.13
CA PRO A 26 -50.44 2.11 -15.26
C PRO A 26 -49.77 0.99 -16.08
N TRP A 27 -50.49 -0.12 -16.21
CA TRP A 27 -50.28 -1.12 -17.25
C TRP A 27 -50.51 -0.49 -18.63
N ALA A 28 -49.46 -0.42 -19.44
CA ALA A 28 -49.57 -0.17 -20.87
C ALA A 28 -49.35 -1.49 -21.62
N ALA A 29 -50.41 -1.93 -22.31
CA ALA A 29 -50.41 -3.04 -23.23
C ALA A 29 -49.49 -2.76 -24.42
N ILE A 30 -48.61 -3.71 -24.76
CA ILE A 30 -47.90 -3.74 -26.03
C ILE A 30 -48.32 -5.01 -26.78
N SER A 31 -48.89 -4.75 -27.95
CA SER A 31 -49.40 -5.65 -28.96
C SER A 31 -48.30 -6.46 -29.66
N ARG A 32 -48.63 -7.70 -30.02
CA ARG A 32 -47.87 -8.54 -30.96
C ARG A 32 -47.89 -7.93 -32.36
N PRO A 33 -46.86 -8.21 -33.19
CA PRO A 33 -47.18 -9.01 -34.37
C PRO A 33 -46.16 -10.11 -34.73
N ALA A 34 -46.75 -11.19 -35.27
CA ALA A 34 -46.32 -12.14 -36.30
C ALA A 34 -44.81 -12.39 -36.60
N SER A 35 -44.41 -13.62 -36.28
CA SER A 35 -43.72 -14.62 -37.14
C SER A 35 -42.78 -14.16 -38.26
N ARG A 36 -41.49 -14.49 -38.13
CA ARG A 36 -40.72 -15.11 -39.21
C ARG A 36 -39.88 -16.27 -38.67
N ARG A 37 -40.07 -17.42 -39.32
CA ARG A 37 -39.30 -18.66 -39.15
C ARG A 37 -37.89 -18.46 -39.69
N SER A 38 -36.87 -18.93 -38.99
CA SER A 38 -35.61 -19.36 -39.59
C SER A 38 -35.26 -20.74 -39.04
N ALA A 39 -34.96 -21.65 -39.97
CA ALA A 39 -34.84 -23.08 -39.77
C ALA A 39 -33.72 -23.46 -38.80
N VAL A 40 -34.03 -24.39 -37.89
CA VAL A 40 -33.05 -25.20 -37.17
C VAL A 40 -32.83 -26.43 -38.03
N GLU A 41 -31.63 -26.54 -38.61
CA GLU A 41 -31.22 -27.71 -39.36
C GLU A 41 -30.64 -28.74 -38.38
N GLN A 42 -31.37 -29.84 -38.23
CA GLN A 42 -30.92 -31.04 -37.53
C GLN A 42 -29.94 -31.79 -38.43
N ALA A 43 -28.72 -32.01 -37.95
CA ALA A 43 -27.85 -33.07 -38.45
C ALA A 43 -27.67 -34.12 -37.34
N ARG A 44 -28.32 -35.28 -37.51
CA ARG A 44 -27.97 -36.53 -36.85
C ARG A 44 -26.94 -37.25 -37.73
N GLY A 45 -25.85 -37.72 -37.15
CA GLY A 45 -24.97 -38.69 -37.80
C GLY A 45 -23.74 -39.04 -36.98
N GLY A 46 -23.68 -40.30 -36.53
CA GLY A 46 -22.43 -41.03 -36.30
C GLY A 46 -21.72 -40.85 -34.96
N ALA A 47 -22.06 -41.69 -33.97
CA ALA A 47 -21.12 -42.07 -32.93
C ALA A 47 -20.10 -43.04 -33.53
N THR A 48 -18.83 -42.67 -33.57
CA THR A 48 -17.72 -43.60 -33.82
C THR A 48 -16.49 -43.19 -33.02
N LEU A 49 -16.04 -44.16 -32.22
CA LEU A 49 -14.70 -44.44 -31.70
C LEU A 49 -14.11 -43.46 -30.68
N VAL A 50 -14.00 -43.99 -29.46
CA VAL A 50 -13.15 -43.54 -28.38
C VAL A 50 -11.70 -43.65 -28.85
N ASP A 51 -11.09 -42.54 -29.25
CA ASP A 51 -9.64 -42.45 -29.32
C ASP A 51 -9.12 -42.44 -27.88
N THR A 52 -8.56 -43.58 -27.47
CA THR A 52 -7.75 -43.66 -26.26
C THR A 52 -6.39 -43.06 -26.62
N PRO A 53 -5.92 -41.98 -25.97
CA PRO A 53 -4.56 -41.51 -26.20
C PRO A 53 -3.62 -42.56 -25.61
N THR A 54 -2.91 -43.30 -26.47
CA THR A 54 -1.68 -43.97 -26.06
C THR A 54 -0.72 -42.89 -25.58
N ALA A 55 -0.63 -42.73 -24.26
CA ALA A 55 0.33 -41.85 -23.62
C ALA A 55 1.74 -42.26 -24.08
N THR A 56 2.35 -41.42 -24.90
CA THR A 56 3.78 -41.52 -25.17
C THR A 56 4.52 -40.98 -23.95
N THR A 57 5.73 -41.50 -23.71
CA THR A 57 6.56 -41.21 -22.54
C THR A 57 6.87 -39.73 -22.30
N HIS A 58 6.57 -38.83 -23.24
CA HIS A 58 6.72 -37.39 -23.09
C HIS A 58 5.62 -36.71 -22.26
N ASP A 59 4.35 -37.13 -22.37
CA ASP A 59 3.24 -36.51 -21.62
C ASP A 59 3.28 -36.85 -20.11
N GLN A 60 3.85 -38.00 -19.77
CA GLN A 60 4.05 -38.39 -18.37
C GLN A 60 5.19 -37.60 -17.73
N ILE A 61 6.24 -37.25 -18.48
CA ILE A 61 7.35 -36.43 -17.97
C ILE A 61 6.87 -35.00 -17.69
N ASP A 62 6.08 -34.40 -18.59
CA ASP A 62 5.57 -33.03 -18.39
C ASP A 62 4.54 -32.93 -17.24
N ALA A 63 3.70 -33.96 -17.08
CA ALA A 63 2.79 -34.06 -15.95
C ALA A 63 3.52 -34.30 -14.61
N LEU A 64 4.56 -35.13 -14.59
CA LEU A 64 5.40 -35.37 -13.41
C LEU A 64 6.25 -34.15 -13.05
N GLU A 65 6.79 -33.43 -14.04
CA GLU A 65 7.49 -32.16 -13.84
C GLU A 65 6.56 -31.06 -13.33
N THR A 66 5.34 -30.98 -13.86
CA THR A 66 4.31 -30.04 -13.38
C THR A 66 3.89 -30.38 -11.95
N ALA A 67 3.67 -31.67 -11.64
CA ALA A 67 3.37 -32.12 -10.29
C ALA A 67 4.53 -31.88 -9.32
N ALA A 68 5.78 -32.11 -9.74
CA ALA A 68 6.98 -31.84 -8.93
C ALA A 68 7.15 -30.34 -8.66
N ARG A 69 6.97 -29.47 -9.67
CA ARG A 69 6.94 -28.00 -9.52
C ARG A 69 5.83 -27.55 -8.56
N GLN A 70 4.68 -28.21 -8.61
CA GLN A 70 3.56 -27.91 -7.70
C GLN A 70 3.81 -28.38 -6.26
N VAL A 71 4.45 -29.54 -6.07
CA VAL A 71 4.88 -30.05 -4.76
C VAL A 71 5.93 -29.12 -4.14
N ASP A 72 6.91 -28.68 -4.94
CA ASP A 72 7.92 -27.71 -4.51
C ASP A 72 7.29 -26.37 -4.11
N ALA A 73 6.40 -25.81 -4.93
CA ALA A 73 5.70 -24.57 -4.61
C ALA A 73 4.86 -24.66 -3.32
N THR A 74 4.21 -25.81 -3.09
CA THR A 74 3.47 -26.07 -1.85
C THR A 74 4.40 -26.15 -0.63
N SER A 75 5.57 -26.77 -0.78
CA SER A 75 6.59 -26.84 0.25
C SER A 75 7.13 -25.46 0.62
N ILE A 76 7.47 -24.65 -0.39
CA ILE A 76 7.94 -23.26 -0.23
C ILE A 76 6.90 -22.41 0.50
N LEU A 77 5.62 -22.49 0.11
CA LEU A 77 4.54 -21.79 0.79
C LEU A 77 4.42 -22.21 2.26
N LYS A 78 4.43 -23.51 2.54
CA LYS A 78 4.35 -24.04 3.92
C LYS A 78 5.53 -23.57 4.76
N ALA A 79 6.74 -23.54 4.20
CA ALA A 79 7.92 -23.00 4.86
C ALA A 79 7.74 -21.51 5.19
N ALA A 80 7.26 -20.69 4.23
CA ALA A 80 6.99 -19.28 4.46
C ALA A 80 5.96 -19.04 5.58
N VAL A 81 4.86 -19.79 5.58
CA VAL A 81 3.79 -19.70 6.60
C VAL A 81 4.28 -20.11 7.99
N ARG A 82 5.22 -21.04 8.07
CA ARG A 82 5.79 -21.55 9.32
C ARG A 82 6.99 -20.75 9.82
N ALA A 83 7.43 -19.72 9.09
CA ALA A 83 8.57 -18.89 9.46
C ALA A 83 8.47 -18.41 10.91
N THR A 84 9.54 -18.55 11.68
CA THR A 84 9.67 -18.06 13.07
C THR A 84 10.41 -16.73 13.15
N GLY A 85 11.06 -16.31 12.06
CA GLY A 85 11.75 -15.03 11.93
C GLY A 85 11.89 -14.62 10.46
N PRO A 86 12.39 -13.40 10.19
CA PRO A 86 12.72 -12.95 8.84
C PRO A 86 13.94 -13.69 8.29
N ARG A 87 14.01 -13.83 6.95
CA ARG A 87 15.19 -14.29 6.21
C ARG A 87 15.38 -13.42 4.96
N GLN A 88 16.62 -13.21 4.56
CA GLN A 88 17.00 -12.30 3.46
C GLN A 88 17.48 -13.01 2.19
N ASN A 89 17.48 -14.35 2.16
CA ASN A 89 18.00 -15.15 1.05
C ASN A 89 16.91 -15.68 0.12
N TRP A 90 15.81 -14.94 -0.04
CA TRP A 90 14.73 -15.30 -0.98
C TRP A 90 15.24 -15.32 -2.41
N THR A 91 14.94 -16.39 -3.16
CA THR A 91 15.14 -16.38 -4.61
C THR A 91 13.89 -15.86 -5.35
N ARG A 92 14.05 -15.44 -6.61
CA ARG A 92 12.90 -15.03 -7.43
C ARG A 92 11.94 -16.20 -7.67
N GLU A 93 12.46 -17.41 -7.79
CA GLU A 93 11.69 -18.64 -7.99
C GLU A 93 10.86 -18.97 -6.75
N GLU A 94 11.43 -18.84 -5.54
CA GLU A 94 10.68 -19.03 -4.30
C GLU A 94 9.56 -17.99 -4.15
N ILE A 95 9.85 -16.72 -4.46
CA ILE A 95 8.84 -15.65 -4.42
C ILE A 95 7.78 -15.91 -5.48
N ALA A 96 8.14 -16.33 -6.70
CA ALA A 96 7.20 -16.68 -7.76
C ALA A 96 6.29 -17.85 -7.34
N ALA A 97 6.86 -18.88 -6.71
CA ALA A 97 6.13 -20.03 -6.20
C ALA A 97 5.07 -19.65 -5.16
N ILE A 98 5.33 -18.62 -4.33
CA ILE A 98 4.35 -18.03 -3.41
C ILE A 98 3.37 -17.12 -4.16
N TYR A 99 3.90 -16.21 -4.98
CA TYR A 99 3.13 -15.17 -5.66
C TYR A 99 2.05 -15.77 -6.56
N TYR A 100 2.29 -16.89 -7.22
CA TYR A 100 1.35 -17.53 -8.14
C TYR A 100 0.37 -18.52 -7.49
N GLN A 101 0.39 -18.67 -6.16
CA GLN A 101 -0.61 -19.48 -5.46
C GLN A 101 -2.05 -18.99 -5.73
N PRO A 102 -3.08 -19.85 -5.60
CA PRO A 102 -4.46 -19.42 -5.67
C PRO A 102 -4.73 -18.24 -4.73
N LEU A 103 -5.33 -17.16 -5.23
CA LEU A 103 -5.32 -15.86 -4.54
C LEU A 103 -5.93 -15.90 -3.14
N LEU A 104 -7.03 -16.63 -2.96
CA LEU A 104 -7.69 -16.75 -1.66
C LEU A 104 -6.85 -17.56 -0.67
N GLU A 105 -6.21 -18.62 -1.14
CA GLU A 105 -5.29 -19.43 -0.32
C GLU A 105 -4.08 -18.58 0.09
N LEU A 106 -3.48 -17.87 -0.86
CA LEU A 106 -2.38 -16.94 -0.62
C LEU A 106 -2.73 -15.90 0.45
N ALA A 107 -3.89 -15.25 0.32
CA ALA A 107 -4.37 -14.26 1.28
C ALA A 107 -4.65 -14.87 2.67
N HIS A 108 -5.25 -16.05 2.72
CA HIS A 108 -5.51 -16.77 3.96
C HIS A 108 -4.20 -17.08 4.69
N GLN A 109 -3.24 -17.67 4.00
CA GLN A 109 -1.93 -18.04 4.56
C GLN A 109 -1.13 -16.82 5.03
N ALA A 110 -1.17 -15.73 4.27
CA ALA A 110 -0.58 -14.45 4.69
C ALA A 110 -1.22 -13.92 5.99
N GLY A 111 -2.54 -14.02 6.13
CA GLY A 111 -3.26 -13.67 7.35
C GLY A 111 -2.91 -14.56 8.55
N VAL A 112 -2.69 -15.86 8.33
CA VAL A 112 -2.21 -16.80 9.36
C VAL A 112 -0.84 -16.37 9.88
N LEU A 113 0.10 -16.09 8.98
CA LEU A 113 1.44 -15.61 9.37
C LEU A 113 1.38 -14.25 10.06
N HIS A 114 0.55 -13.32 9.55
CA HIS A 114 0.40 -11.98 10.12
C HIS A 114 0.08 -12.02 11.62
N ARG A 115 -0.84 -12.90 12.05
CA ARG A 115 -1.23 -13.06 13.46
C ARG A 115 -0.11 -13.54 14.38
N ARG A 116 0.93 -14.17 13.83
CA ARG A 116 2.09 -14.64 14.59
C ARG A 116 3.12 -13.54 14.83
N PHE A 117 3.19 -12.54 13.95
CA PHE A 117 4.18 -11.45 13.99
C PHE A 117 3.60 -10.10 14.40
N HIS A 118 2.28 -9.93 14.28
CA HIS A 118 1.60 -8.67 14.51
C HIS A 118 0.26 -8.89 15.21
N HIS A 119 -0.20 -7.86 15.93
CA HIS A 119 -1.56 -7.84 16.43
C HIS A 119 -2.53 -7.58 15.26
N PRO A 120 -3.42 -8.52 14.90
CA PRO A 120 -4.21 -8.46 13.67
C PRO A 120 -5.25 -7.33 13.64
N GLY A 121 -5.67 -6.85 14.82
CA GLY A 121 -6.59 -5.71 14.94
C GLY A 121 -5.89 -4.35 14.99
N LYS A 122 -4.56 -4.26 14.94
CA LYS A 122 -3.82 -2.99 15.07
C LYS A 122 -3.31 -2.51 13.72
N VAL A 123 -3.67 -1.27 13.35
CA VAL A 123 -3.24 -0.64 12.10
C VAL A 123 -2.50 0.66 12.41
N GLN A 124 -1.30 0.83 11.85
CA GLN A 124 -0.54 2.07 11.99
C GLN A 124 -1.15 3.18 11.13
N LEU A 125 -1.46 4.31 11.77
CA LEU A 125 -1.96 5.50 11.11
C LEU A 125 -0.84 6.51 10.86
N CYS A 126 -0.59 6.82 9.58
CA CYS A 126 0.40 7.81 9.19
C CYS A 126 -0.26 9.01 8.52
N THR A 127 0.08 10.24 8.88
CA THR A 127 -0.31 11.43 8.09
C THR A 127 0.89 11.93 7.31
N LEU A 128 0.67 12.33 6.05
CA LEU A 128 1.72 12.80 5.15
C LEU A 128 1.45 14.24 4.72
N MET A 129 2.44 15.12 4.91
CA MET A 129 2.41 16.49 4.43
C MET A 129 3.40 16.69 3.28
N ASN A 130 2.95 17.33 2.21
CA ASN A 130 3.83 17.80 1.13
C ASN A 130 4.51 19.11 1.54
N ILE A 131 5.67 19.02 2.20
CA ILE A 131 6.39 20.18 2.72
C ILE A 131 7.08 21.00 1.62
N LYS A 132 7.26 20.46 0.41
CA LYS A 132 7.74 21.21 -0.76
C LYS A 132 7.10 20.61 -2.01
N THR A 133 6.18 21.36 -2.62
CA THR A 133 5.39 20.90 -3.77
C THR A 133 6.01 21.31 -5.11
N GLY A 134 5.99 20.40 -6.09
CA GLY A 134 6.35 20.69 -7.49
C GLY A 134 7.81 21.06 -7.70
N GLY A 135 8.21 21.46 -8.91
CA GLY A 135 9.59 21.89 -9.19
C GLY A 135 10.64 20.78 -8.98
N CYS A 136 10.27 19.51 -9.17
CA CYS A 136 11.19 18.38 -9.10
C CYS A 136 11.89 18.20 -10.46
N THR A 137 13.21 17.97 -10.44
CA THR A 137 14.01 17.78 -11.66
C THR A 137 13.94 16.36 -12.21
N GLU A 138 13.35 15.43 -11.46
CA GLU A 138 13.18 14.04 -11.88
C GLU A 138 12.09 13.89 -12.94
N ASP A 139 12.12 12.78 -13.67
CA ASP A 139 11.23 12.50 -14.80
C ASP A 139 10.28 11.31 -14.58
N CYS A 140 9.93 11.01 -13.33
CA CYS A 140 9.08 9.86 -13.03
C CYS A 140 7.75 9.93 -13.79
N SER A 141 7.49 8.97 -14.66
CA SER A 141 6.36 8.97 -15.60
C SER A 141 4.97 9.00 -14.95
N TYR A 142 4.89 8.70 -13.65
CA TYR A 142 3.68 8.73 -12.83
C TYR A 142 3.51 10.01 -11.99
N CYS A 143 4.54 10.84 -11.85
CA CYS A 143 4.59 11.86 -10.79
C CYS A 143 4.17 13.24 -11.31
N ALA A 144 3.11 13.80 -10.72
CA ALA A 144 2.64 15.13 -11.06
C ALA A 144 3.58 16.27 -10.64
N GLN A 145 4.57 15.98 -9.78
CA GLN A 145 5.49 16.99 -9.24
C GLN A 145 6.74 17.23 -10.11
N ALA A 146 6.94 16.42 -11.14
CA ALA A 146 8.02 16.56 -12.10
C ALA A 146 7.82 17.83 -12.95
N THR A 147 8.81 18.72 -12.97
CA THR A 147 8.77 19.97 -13.75
C THR A 147 8.50 19.71 -15.23
N ARG A 148 9.01 18.59 -15.76
CA ARG A 148 8.80 18.17 -17.15
C ARG A 148 7.31 18.05 -17.54
N TYR A 149 6.45 17.69 -16.60
CA TYR A 149 5.01 17.49 -16.84
C TYR A 149 4.13 18.61 -16.26
N GLN A 150 4.74 19.68 -15.74
CA GLN A 150 4.03 20.75 -15.04
C GLN A 150 2.92 21.38 -15.88
N LYS A 151 3.15 21.62 -17.18
CA LYS A 151 2.15 22.19 -18.08
C LYS A 151 0.92 21.30 -18.24
N GLY A 152 1.11 19.99 -18.32
CA GLY A 152 0.01 19.03 -18.49
C GLY A 152 -0.76 18.78 -17.19
N THR A 153 -0.05 18.76 -16.07
CA THR A 153 -0.63 18.48 -14.75
C THR A 153 -1.25 19.72 -14.09
N GLY A 154 -0.83 20.92 -14.51
CA GLY A 154 -1.28 22.18 -13.91
C GLY A 154 -0.76 22.44 -12.50
N LEU A 155 0.10 21.55 -11.96
CA LEU A 155 0.58 21.66 -10.59
C LEU A 155 1.47 22.90 -10.40
N GLN A 156 1.11 23.74 -9.44
CA GLN A 156 1.90 24.93 -9.11
C GLN A 156 2.97 24.59 -8.07
N ALA A 157 4.22 24.93 -8.36
CA ALA A 157 5.32 24.75 -7.43
C ALA A 157 5.16 25.70 -6.23
N LYS A 158 5.44 25.19 -5.03
CA LYS A 158 5.41 25.97 -3.79
C LYS A 158 6.77 25.90 -3.11
N ARG A 159 7.08 26.95 -2.36
CA ARG A 159 8.27 26.98 -1.50
C ARG A 159 8.12 25.94 -0.38
N VAL A 160 9.24 25.63 0.27
CA VAL A 160 9.21 24.76 1.44
C VAL A 160 8.36 25.41 2.53
N GLU A 161 7.54 24.60 3.19
CA GLU A 161 6.72 24.99 4.33
C GLU A 161 7.59 25.43 5.51
N THR A 162 7.05 26.30 6.37
CA THR A 162 7.75 26.73 7.58
C THR A 162 7.71 25.65 8.66
N VAL A 163 8.64 25.72 9.62
CA VAL A 163 8.66 24.79 10.75
C VAL A 163 7.34 24.86 11.51
N GLU A 164 6.83 26.06 11.78
CA GLU A 164 5.57 26.28 12.50
C GLU A 164 4.37 25.66 11.78
N SER A 165 4.27 25.84 10.46
CA SER A 165 3.21 25.25 9.62
C SER A 165 3.21 23.73 9.73
N VAL A 166 4.39 23.13 9.64
CA VAL A 166 4.56 21.67 9.74
C VAL A 166 4.23 21.14 11.13
N LEU A 167 4.68 21.83 12.20
CA LEU A 167 4.37 21.43 13.57
C LEU A 167 2.89 21.57 13.91
N ALA A 168 2.20 22.59 13.38
CA ALA A 168 0.76 22.72 13.51
C ALA A 168 0.02 21.55 12.84
N ALA A 169 0.41 21.21 11.60
CA ALA A 169 -0.18 20.08 10.89
C ALA A 169 0.09 18.73 11.61
N ALA A 170 1.28 18.54 12.16
CA ALA A 170 1.63 17.36 12.95
C ALA A 170 0.80 17.25 14.22
N LYS A 171 0.58 18.37 14.93
CA LYS A 171 -0.29 18.42 16.10
C LYS A 171 -1.72 18.00 15.76
N THR A 172 -2.29 18.56 14.69
CA THR A 172 -3.63 18.15 14.22
C THR A 172 -3.69 16.67 13.85
N ALA A 173 -2.67 16.15 13.15
CA ALA A 173 -2.61 14.72 12.84
C ALA A 173 -2.58 13.86 14.10
N LYS A 174 -1.81 14.25 15.13
CA LYS A 174 -1.76 13.56 16.43
C LYS A 174 -3.11 13.55 17.13
N GLU A 175 -3.78 14.71 17.17
CA GLU A 175 -5.10 14.87 17.78
C GLU A 175 -6.16 13.97 17.10
N ASN A 176 -5.97 13.68 15.81
CA ASN A 176 -6.80 12.75 15.04
C ASN A 176 -6.27 11.29 15.02
N GLY A 177 -5.36 10.94 15.93
CA GLY A 177 -4.93 9.55 16.16
C GLY A 177 -3.79 9.04 15.27
N SER A 178 -3.20 9.88 14.41
CA SER A 178 -2.00 9.49 13.68
C SER A 178 -0.83 9.29 14.62
N THR A 179 -0.06 8.22 14.41
CA THR A 179 1.08 7.86 15.26
C THR A 179 2.43 8.09 14.61
N ARG A 180 2.44 8.29 13.29
CA ARG A 180 3.59 8.73 12.50
C ARG A 180 3.24 9.93 11.62
N PHE A 181 4.07 10.96 11.65
CA PHE A 181 3.97 12.08 10.71
C PHE A 181 5.08 12.01 9.67
N CYS A 182 4.69 12.08 8.40
CA CYS A 182 5.58 11.97 7.26
C CYS A 182 5.68 13.31 6.54
N MET A 183 6.89 13.72 6.15
CA MET A 183 7.13 14.94 5.38
C MET A 183 7.73 14.59 4.01
N GLY A 184 7.07 14.96 2.93
CA GLY A 184 7.55 14.74 1.57
C GLY A 184 7.99 16.03 0.90
N ALA A 185 9.15 16.01 0.25
CA ALA A 185 9.66 17.12 -0.53
C ALA A 185 9.92 16.71 -1.98
N ALA A 186 9.47 17.53 -2.93
CA ALA A 186 9.67 17.33 -4.36
C ALA A 186 11.10 17.70 -4.80
N TRP A 187 12.11 17.01 -4.25
CA TRP A 187 13.51 17.15 -4.64
C TRP A 187 14.07 15.84 -5.16
N ARG A 188 15.05 15.93 -6.06
CA ARG A 188 15.88 14.81 -6.49
C ARG A 188 16.75 14.30 -5.34
N ASP A 189 17.46 15.23 -4.71
CA ASP A 189 18.43 14.99 -3.66
C ASP A 189 18.58 16.22 -2.76
N MET A 190 19.33 16.04 -1.67
CA MET A 190 19.64 17.08 -0.68
C MET A 190 20.97 17.81 -0.95
N ARG A 191 21.63 17.59 -2.09
CA ARG A 191 22.91 18.24 -2.39
C ARG A 191 22.73 19.75 -2.50
N GLY A 192 23.58 20.49 -1.80
CA GLY A 192 23.52 21.96 -1.73
C GLY A 192 22.33 22.51 -0.92
N ARG A 193 21.58 21.68 -0.17
CA ARG A 193 20.37 22.08 0.57
C ARG A 193 20.59 22.22 2.07
N LYS A 194 21.73 22.79 2.49
CA LYS A 194 22.10 22.91 3.92
C LYS A 194 21.04 23.62 4.76
N ASN A 195 20.50 24.75 4.28
CA ASN A 195 19.46 25.50 5.00
C ASN A 195 18.14 24.71 5.08
N SER A 196 17.75 24.02 4.00
CA SER A 196 16.55 23.18 4.02
C SER A 196 16.72 21.98 4.95
N LEU A 197 17.90 21.35 4.96
CA LEU A 197 18.20 20.25 5.88
C LEU A 197 18.11 20.72 7.34
N LYS A 198 18.65 21.90 7.67
CA LYS A 198 18.51 22.50 9.00
C LYS A 198 17.04 22.70 9.38
N ASN A 199 16.24 23.29 8.50
CA ASN A 199 14.81 23.48 8.78
C ASN A 199 14.09 22.13 8.99
N ILE A 200 14.46 21.10 8.21
CA ILE A 200 13.87 19.77 8.34
C ILE A 200 14.30 19.09 9.64
N THR A 201 15.55 19.25 10.09
CA THR A 201 15.97 18.72 11.40
C THR A 201 15.24 19.42 12.54
N ASP A 202 14.94 20.71 12.44
CA ASP A 202 14.10 21.43 13.40
C ASP A 202 12.64 20.92 13.38
N MET A 203 12.06 20.66 12.20
CA MET A 203 10.75 19.99 12.07
C MET A 203 10.76 18.60 12.73
N VAL A 204 11.80 17.80 12.46
CA VAL A 204 11.94 16.45 13.02
C VAL A 204 11.99 16.47 14.54
N LYS A 205 12.81 17.34 15.13
CA LYS A 205 12.88 17.52 16.59
C LYS A 205 11.54 17.91 17.18
N GLY A 206 10.85 18.87 16.57
CA GLY A 206 9.55 19.35 17.06
C GLY A 206 8.48 18.26 17.03
N ILE A 207 8.39 17.47 15.95
CA ILE A 207 7.42 16.36 15.86
C ILE A 207 7.80 15.23 16.84
N LYS A 208 9.09 14.89 16.96
CA LYS A 208 9.54 13.86 17.90
C LYS A 208 9.23 14.24 19.35
N ALA A 209 9.35 15.53 19.70
CA ALA A 209 8.96 16.06 21.00
C ALA A 209 7.44 15.96 21.29
N MET A 210 6.62 15.77 20.26
CA MET A 210 5.20 15.45 20.39
C MET A 210 4.94 13.96 20.59
N ASP A 211 5.95 13.13 20.87
CA ASP A 211 5.80 11.67 21.03
C ASP A 211 5.15 11.01 19.81
N MET A 212 5.55 11.44 18.62
CA MET A 212 5.17 10.84 17.35
C MET A 212 6.40 10.26 16.67
N GLU A 213 6.19 9.20 15.89
CA GLU A 213 7.18 8.79 14.91
C GLU A 213 7.28 9.85 13.80
N VAL A 214 8.49 10.10 13.32
CA VAL A 214 8.76 11.08 12.26
C VAL A 214 9.41 10.41 11.08
N CYS A 215 8.86 10.63 9.89
CA CYS A 215 9.38 10.12 8.64
C CYS A 215 9.58 11.26 7.63
N VAL A 216 10.59 11.13 6.76
CA VAL A 216 10.77 12.06 5.64
C VAL A 216 11.00 11.30 4.33
N THR A 217 10.70 11.94 3.20
CA THR A 217 11.19 11.56 1.86
C THR A 217 11.71 12.80 1.16
N LEU A 218 13.03 12.92 1.08
CA LEU A 218 13.73 14.11 0.57
C LEU A 218 14.54 13.82 -0.71
N GLY A 219 14.31 12.66 -1.34
CA GLY A 219 15.12 12.16 -2.44
C GLY A 219 16.34 11.38 -1.97
N MET A 220 17.43 11.46 -2.73
CA MET A 220 18.71 10.83 -2.38
C MET A 220 19.47 11.66 -1.35
N ILE A 221 20.07 10.98 -0.38
CA ILE A 221 20.90 11.58 0.68
C ILE A 221 22.24 10.86 0.78
N ASP A 222 23.25 11.53 1.33
CA ASP A 222 24.54 10.95 1.71
C ASP A 222 24.58 10.56 3.21
N ASP A 223 25.69 9.94 3.63
CA ASP A 223 25.89 9.50 5.01
C ASP A 223 25.86 10.63 6.04
N GLU A 224 26.38 11.80 5.69
CA GLU A 224 26.40 12.95 6.59
C GLU A 224 24.98 13.47 6.84
N GLN A 225 24.20 13.59 5.77
CA GLN A 225 22.79 13.98 5.83
C GLN A 225 21.94 12.95 6.59
N ALA A 226 22.20 11.65 6.39
CA ALA A 226 21.54 10.59 7.12
C ALA A 226 21.82 10.68 8.63
N ARG A 227 23.09 10.87 9.03
CA ARG A 227 23.45 11.08 10.44
C ARG A 227 22.79 12.32 11.04
N GLN A 228 22.80 13.46 10.35
CA GLN A 228 22.14 14.68 10.83
C GLN A 228 20.63 14.47 11.07
N LEU A 229 19.96 13.71 10.20
CA LEU A 229 18.55 13.36 10.38
C LEU A 229 18.36 12.39 11.56
N LYS A 230 19.25 11.41 11.73
CA LYS A 230 19.22 10.48 12.88
C LYS A 230 19.36 11.25 14.20
N ASP A 231 20.35 12.13 14.29
CA ASP A 231 20.65 12.94 15.47
C ASP A 231 19.49 13.89 15.83
N ALA A 232 18.75 14.35 14.82
CA ALA A 232 17.53 15.12 15.03
C ALA A 232 16.36 14.30 15.60
N GLY A 233 16.46 12.97 15.58
CA GLY A 233 15.43 12.05 16.06
C GLY A 233 14.55 11.44 14.95
N LEU A 234 15.00 11.46 13.68
CA LEU A 234 14.24 10.88 12.58
C LEU A 234 14.07 9.36 12.80
N THR A 235 12.83 8.90 12.73
CA THR A 235 12.49 7.49 13.01
C THR A 235 12.53 6.63 11.77
N ALA A 236 12.13 7.17 10.61
CA ALA A 236 12.12 6.45 9.34
C ALA A 236 12.46 7.37 8.16
N TYR A 237 13.03 6.79 7.10
CA TYR A 237 13.26 7.49 5.84
C TYR A 237 12.58 6.73 4.71
N ASN A 238 11.70 7.39 3.96
CA ASN A 238 11.06 6.80 2.80
C ASN A 238 11.91 6.98 1.55
N HIS A 239 12.24 5.87 0.91
CA HIS A 239 12.94 5.84 -0.37
C HIS A 239 12.57 4.53 -1.10
N ASN A 240 11.51 4.58 -1.90
CA ASN A 240 11.01 3.43 -2.65
C ASN A 240 12.05 2.87 -3.65
N VAL A 241 11.81 1.70 -4.21
CA VAL A 241 12.51 1.25 -5.43
C VAL A 241 11.56 1.21 -6.63
N ASP A 242 10.28 1.54 -6.40
CA ASP A 242 9.19 1.76 -7.35
C ASP A 242 8.73 0.50 -8.10
N THR A 243 9.64 -0.25 -8.71
CA THR A 243 9.36 -1.46 -9.51
C THR A 243 10.60 -2.38 -9.52
N SER A 244 10.67 -3.36 -10.42
CA SER A 244 11.87 -4.17 -10.66
C SER A 244 13.04 -3.34 -11.19
N ARG A 245 14.25 -3.84 -11.01
CA ARG A 245 15.46 -3.23 -11.59
C ARG A 245 15.37 -3.18 -13.12
N GLU A 246 14.81 -4.21 -13.72
CA GLU A 246 14.73 -4.40 -15.17
C GLU A 246 13.73 -3.45 -15.82
N PHE A 247 12.62 -3.15 -15.14
CA PHE A 247 11.58 -2.25 -15.65
C PHE A 247 11.79 -0.78 -15.27
N TYR A 248 12.60 -0.51 -14.26
CA TYR A 248 12.83 0.85 -13.75
C TYR A 248 13.19 1.90 -14.83
N PRO A 249 14.06 1.61 -15.82
CA PRO A 249 14.41 2.57 -16.88
C PRO A 249 13.23 2.98 -17.79
N ASN A 250 12.15 2.21 -17.82
CA ASN A 250 10.93 2.56 -18.58
C ASN A 250 10.08 3.61 -17.87
N VAL A 251 10.32 3.82 -16.57
CA VAL A 251 9.49 4.67 -15.70
C VAL A 251 10.25 5.94 -15.31
N ILE A 252 11.55 5.82 -15.04
CA ILE A 252 12.42 6.89 -14.52
C ILE A 252 13.79 6.76 -15.17
N THR A 253 14.31 7.87 -15.73
CA THR A 253 15.63 7.90 -16.39
C THR A 253 16.62 8.86 -15.74
N THR A 254 16.17 9.82 -14.93
CA THR A 254 17.03 10.84 -14.28
C THR A 254 17.86 10.33 -13.11
N ARG A 255 17.66 9.07 -12.73
CA ARG A 255 18.40 8.36 -11.67
C ARG A 255 18.41 6.87 -11.96
N SER A 256 19.47 6.20 -11.51
CA SER A 256 19.63 4.75 -11.57
C SER A 256 18.97 4.02 -10.40
N TYR A 257 18.72 2.73 -10.58
CA TYR A 257 18.24 1.85 -9.50
C TYR A 257 19.26 1.76 -8.34
N ASP A 258 20.56 1.72 -8.67
CA ASP A 258 21.63 1.60 -7.67
C ASP A 258 21.82 2.86 -6.82
N GLU A 259 21.57 4.05 -7.37
CA GLU A 259 21.53 5.28 -6.56
C GLU A 259 20.47 5.19 -5.46
N ARG A 260 19.34 4.50 -5.72
CA ARG A 260 18.31 4.28 -4.70
C ARG A 260 18.77 3.30 -3.64
N LEU A 261 19.33 2.17 -4.04
CA LEU A 261 19.87 1.18 -3.11
C LEU A 261 20.99 1.75 -2.24
N LYS A 262 21.84 2.61 -2.83
CA LYS A 262 22.88 3.33 -2.08
C LYS A 262 22.28 4.27 -1.02
N THR A 263 21.23 5.00 -1.37
CA THR A 263 20.49 5.82 -0.38
C THR A 263 19.92 4.96 0.74
N LEU A 264 19.38 3.77 0.43
CA LEU A 264 18.91 2.83 1.45
C LEU A 264 20.03 2.33 2.36
N SER A 265 21.26 2.17 1.84
CA SER A 265 22.44 1.88 2.67
C SER A 265 22.70 3.01 3.64
N HIS A 266 22.86 4.24 3.17
CA HIS A 266 23.16 5.39 4.05
C HIS A 266 22.11 5.56 5.16
N VAL A 267 20.83 5.36 4.86
CA VAL A 267 19.73 5.38 5.84
C VAL A 267 19.91 4.30 6.90
N ARG A 268 20.18 3.06 6.48
CA ARG A 268 20.36 1.92 7.38
C ARG A 268 21.61 2.08 8.24
N ASP A 269 22.72 2.49 7.63
CA ASP A 269 24.02 2.64 8.29
C ASP A 269 23.98 3.77 9.33
N ALA A 270 23.13 4.78 9.12
CA ALA A 270 22.81 5.79 10.14
C ALA A 270 21.84 5.30 11.24
N GLY A 271 21.37 4.06 11.20
CA GLY A 271 20.44 3.50 12.18
C GLY A 271 19.02 4.07 12.07
N ILE A 272 18.60 4.54 10.90
CA ILE A 272 17.24 5.02 10.63
C ILE A 272 16.43 3.88 10.00
N ASN A 273 15.17 3.72 10.39
CA ASN A 273 14.32 2.69 9.79
C ASN A 273 14.08 2.97 8.29
N VAL A 274 14.29 1.96 7.47
CA VAL A 274 14.02 2.03 6.04
C VAL A 274 12.52 1.85 5.78
N CYS A 275 11.91 2.80 5.06
CA CYS A 275 10.59 2.66 4.46
C CYS A 275 10.74 2.60 2.93
N SER A 276 10.68 1.41 2.34
CA SER A 276 10.89 1.24 0.90
C SER A 276 9.89 0.26 0.32
N GLY A 277 9.24 0.64 -0.77
CA GLY A 277 8.29 -0.20 -1.49
C GLY A 277 8.17 0.20 -2.95
N GLY A 278 6.99 0.04 -3.52
CA GLY A 278 6.78 0.26 -4.96
C GLY A 278 5.38 0.72 -5.36
N ILE A 279 5.19 0.88 -6.67
CA ILE A 279 3.95 1.29 -7.33
C ILE A 279 3.55 0.19 -8.30
N LEU A 280 2.32 -0.27 -8.17
CA LEU A 280 1.72 -1.28 -9.03
C LEU A 280 0.83 -0.60 -10.09
N GLY A 281 0.90 -1.08 -11.33
CA GLY A 281 0.13 -0.55 -12.46
C GLY A 281 0.85 0.52 -13.28
N LEU A 282 2.19 0.56 -13.20
CA LEU A 282 3.07 1.37 -14.05
C LEU A 282 3.17 0.85 -15.51
N GLY A 283 2.53 -0.30 -15.80
CA GLY A 283 2.75 -1.08 -17.03
C GLY A 283 3.67 -2.28 -16.81
N GLU A 284 4.06 -2.54 -15.56
CA GLU A 284 4.94 -3.64 -15.17
C GLU A 284 4.20 -5.00 -15.22
N SER A 285 4.97 -6.05 -15.51
CA SER A 285 4.51 -7.45 -15.49
C SER A 285 4.40 -8.00 -14.07
N SER A 286 3.91 -9.24 -13.92
CA SER A 286 3.93 -9.92 -12.61
C SER A 286 5.36 -10.24 -12.17
N GLU A 287 6.23 -10.55 -13.12
CA GLU A 287 7.66 -10.82 -12.96
C GLU A 287 8.39 -9.58 -12.42
N ASP A 288 7.97 -8.39 -12.84
CA ASP A 288 8.50 -7.14 -12.31
C ASP A 288 8.08 -6.91 -10.85
N ARG A 289 6.84 -7.28 -10.49
CA ARG A 289 6.40 -7.23 -9.08
C ARG A 289 7.16 -8.22 -8.22
N ILE A 290 7.44 -9.41 -8.75
CA ILE A 290 8.34 -10.40 -8.11
C ILE A 290 9.74 -9.80 -7.95
N GLY A 291 10.26 -9.09 -8.95
CA GLY A 291 11.55 -8.41 -8.88
C GLY A 291 11.63 -7.28 -7.84
N LEU A 292 10.56 -6.50 -7.70
CA LEU A 292 10.38 -5.53 -6.63
C LEU A 292 10.44 -6.21 -5.26
N LEU A 293 9.61 -7.25 -5.06
CA LEU A 293 9.53 -8.02 -3.81
C LEU A 293 10.86 -8.67 -3.47
N HIS A 294 11.53 -9.25 -4.45
CA HIS A 294 12.87 -9.82 -4.32
C HIS A 294 13.86 -8.76 -3.86
N THR A 295 13.90 -7.59 -4.50
CA THR A 295 14.84 -6.52 -4.11
C THR A 295 14.66 -6.14 -2.64
N VAL A 296 13.44 -5.87 -2.20
CA VAL A 296 13.21 -5.38 -0.83
C VAL A 296 13.40 -6.47 0.24
N SER A 297 13.09 -7.73 -0.08
CA SER A 297 13.26 -8.86 0.84
C SER A 297 14.70 -9.38 0.89
N THR A 298 15.57 -9.01 -0.05
CA THR A 298 17.00 -9.42 -0.07
C THR A 298 17.96 -8.30 0.32
N LEU A 299 17.44 -7.16 0.79
CA LEU A 299 18.26 -6.15 1.45
C LEU A 299 18.95 -6.74 2.70
N PRO A 300 20.10 -6.19 3.17
CA PRO A 300 20.79 -6.67 4.38
C PRO A 300 19.86 -6.80 5.60
N SER A 301 18.87 -5.91 5.68
CA SER A 301 17.72 -6.02 6.55
C SER A 301 16.45 -5.69 5.78
N HIS A 302 15.36 -6.42 6.05
CA HIS A 302 14.05 -6.05 5.53
C HIS A 302 13.71 -4.59 5.90
N PRO A 303 12.97 -3.86 5.04
CA PRO A 303 12.48 -2.56 5.41
C PRO A 303 11.56 -2.66 6.63
N GLU A 304 11.59 -1.65 7.48
CA GLU A 304 10.66 -1.55 8.62
C GLU A 304 9.22 -1.47 8.12
N SER A 305 9.01 -0.70 7.05
CA SER A 305 7.74 -0.49 6.38
C SER A 305 7.88 -0.69 4.87
N PHE A 306 7.00 -1.49 4.28
CA PHE A 306 6.84 -1.72 2.85
C PHE A 306 5.53 -1.08 2.35
N PRO A 307 5.57 0.14 1.79
CA PRO A 307 4.41 0.76 1.17
C PRO A 307 4.08 0.13 -0.18
N VAL A 308 2.86 -0.35 -0.32
CA VAL A 308 2.28 -0.80 -1.59
C VAL A 308 1.38 0.31 -2.11
N ASN A 309 1.78 0.92 -3.22
CA ASN A 309 1.00 1.95 -3.90
C ASN A 309 0.36 1.33 -5.13
N ALA A 310 -0.90 1.66 -5.41
CA ALA A 310 -1.43 1.53 -6.75
C ALA A 310 -1.20 2.85 -7.50
N LEU A 311 -0.86 2.78 -8.79
CA LEU A 311 -0.78 3.96 -9.65
C LEU A 311 -2.08 4.74 -9.54
N VAL A 312 -1.97 6.04 -9.26
CA VAL A 312 -3.05 6.99 -9.42
C VAL A 312 -2.78 7.72 -10.74
N PRO A 313 -3.53 7.44 -11.82
CA PRO A 313 -3.33 8.11 -13.09
C PRO A 313 -3.62 9.61 -12.94
N ILE A 314 -2.62 10.45 -13.23
CA ILE A 314 -2.77 11.91 -13.16
C ILE A 314 -2.66 12.46 -14.57
N LYS A 315 -3.73 13.11 -15.02
CA LYS A 315 -3.80 13.76 -16.32
C LYS A 315 -2.59 14.68 -16.54
N GLY A 316 -1.97 14.55 -17.72
CA GLY A 316 -0.78 15.31 -18.10
C GLY A 316 0.56 14.68 -17.72
N THR A 317 0.56 13.61 -16.92
CA THR A 317 1.72 12.71 -16.81
C THR A 317 1.68 11.66 -17.94
N PRO A 318 2.82 11.06 -18.34
CA PRO A 318 2.84 9.99 -19.34
C PRO A 318 1.93 8.79 -19.01
N LEU A 319 1.71 8.51 -17.73
CA LEU A 319 0.82 7.44 -17.26
C LEU A 319 -0.58 7.96 -16.85
N GLY A 320 -0.97 9.14 -17.33
CA GLY A 320 -2.23 9.80 -16.94
C GLY A 320 -3.51 9.12 -17.43
N ASP A 321 -3.41 8.36 -18.52
CA ASP A 321 -4.55 7.67 -19.16
C ASP A 321 -4.46 6.13 -18.99
N THR A 322 -3.60 5.65 -18.10
CA THR A 322 -3.43 4.22 -17.83
C THR A 322 -4.65 3.65 -17.11
N THR A 323 -5.03 2.42 -17.48
CA THR A 323 -6.12 1.70 -16.80
C THR A 323 -5.75 1.40 -15.34
N PRO A 324 -6.67 1.65 -14.38
CA PRO A 324 -6.42 1.33 -12.98
C PRO A 324 -6.04 -0.14 -12.76
N LEU A 325 -5.13 -0.39 -11.83
CA LEU A 325 -4.70 -1.73 -11.45
C LEU A 325 -5.88 -2.57 -10.93
N ALA A 326 -5.97 -3.82 -11.39
CA ALA A 326 -6.90 -4.79 -10.82
C ALA A 326 -6.60 -5.04 -9.34
N PHE A 327 -7.64 -5.03 -8.50
CA PHE A 327 -7.50 -5.27 -7.06
C PHE A 327 -6.83 -6.60 -6.72
N THR A 328 -7.01 -7.64 -7.55
CA THR A 328 -6.37 -8.94 -7.38
C THR A 328 -4.85 -8.84 -7.38
N SER A 329 -4.26 -7.96 -8.19
CA SER A 329 -2.82 -7.70 -8.19
C SER A 329 -2.35 -7.02 -6.91
N MET A 330 -3.12 -6.06 -6.39
CA MET A 330 -2.84 -5.40 -5.11
C MET A 330 -2.84 -6.40 -3.95
N LEU A 331 -3.91 -7.21 -3.86
CA LEU A 331 -4.06 -8.23 -2.82
C LEU A 331 -2.94 -9.28 -2.88
N ARG A 332 -2.62 -9.76 -4.09
CA ARG A 332 -1.54 -10.73 -4.31
C ARG A 332 -0.19 -10.19 -3.85
N THR A 333 0.14 -8.94 -4.20
CA THR A 333 1.39 -8.30 -3.75
C THR A 333 1.44 -8.14 -2.24
N ILE A 334 0.35 -7.70 -1.60
CA ILE A 334 0.29 -7.55 -0.13
C ILE A 334 0.49 -8.91 0.56
N ALA A 335 -0.25 -9.94 0.13
CA ALA A 335 -0.18 -11.26 0.73
C ALA A 335 1.21 -11.89 0.55
N THR A 336 1.79 -11.76 -0.65
CA THR A 336 3.16 -12.22 -0.91
C THR A 336 4.17 -11.47 -0.05
N ALA A 337 4.08 -10.13 0.03
CA ALA A 337 4.95 -9.31 0.87
C ALA A 337 4.90 -9.73 2.34
N ARG A 338 3.70 -10.05 2.86
CA ARG A 338 3.52 -10.52 4.24
C ARG A 338 4.24 -11.85 4.48
N LEU A 339 4.12 -12.79 3.54
CA LEU A 339 4.76 -14.11 3.65
C LEU A 339 6.29 -14.03 3.63
N ILE A 340 6.86 -13.17 2.80
CA ILE A 340 8.32 -13.07 2.64
C ILE A 340 8.98 -12.11 3.63
N MET A 341 8.24 -11.12 4.14
CA MET A 341 8.70 -10.13 5.13
C MET A 341 7.78 -10.13 6.38
N PRO A 342 7.81 -11.19 7.21
CA PRO A 342 6.82 -11.40 8.27
C PRO A 342 6.75 -10.31 9.33
N ALA A 343 7.86 -9.64 9.66
CA ALA A 343 7.93 -8.58 10.69
C ALA A 343 7.78 -7.14 10.12
N THR A 344 7.66 -6.99 8.81
CA THR A 344 7.56 -5.69 8.14
C THR A 344 6.13 -5.13 8.25
N ILE A 345 6.02 -3.82 8.49
CA ILE A 345 4.73 -3.13 8.37
C ILE A 345 4.38 -3.03 6.89
N ILE A 346 3.23 -3.54 6.48
CA ILE A 346 2.79 -3.47 5.07
C ILE A 346 1.71 -2.42 4.97
N ARG A 347 2.00 -1.37 4.21
CA ARG A 347 1.13 -0.18 4.15
C ARG A 347 0.34 -0.16 2.85
N ILE A 348 -0.98 -0.05 2.96
CA ILE A 348 -1.84 0.38 1.85
C ILE A 348 -1.63 1.89 1.71
N ALA A 349 -0.84 2.30 0.71
CA ALA A 349 -0.41 3.67 0.54
C ALA A 349 -1.27 4.38 -0.52
N ALA A 350 -0.68 4.88 -1.61
CA ALA A 350 -1.44 5.56 -2.65
C ALA A 350 -2.41 4.62 -3.37
N GLY A 351 -3.56 5.16 -3.81
CA GLY A 351 -4.64 4.40 -4.46
C GLY A 351 -5.70 3.83 -3.50
N ARG A 352 -5.56 4.00 -2.17
CA ARG A 352 -6.59 3.56 -1.21
C ARG A 352 -7.93 4.26 -1.39
N LYS A 353 -7.93 5.55 -1.76
CA LYS A 353 -9.16 6.35 -1.87
C LYS A 353 -10.19 5.76 -2.84
N THR A 354 -9.75 5.06 -3.88
CA THR A 354 -10.62 4.42 -4.88
C THR A 354 -10.93 2.95 -4.55
N MET A 355 -10.42 2.44 -3.43
CA MET A 355 -10.64 1.08 -2.97
C MET A 355 -11.90 1.02 -2.10
N SER A 356 -12.83 0.10 -2.43
CA SER A 356 -14.00 -0.13 -1.59
C SER A 356 -13.60 -0.63 -0.20
N GLU A 357 -14.48 -0.43 0.77
CA GLU A 357 -14.25 -0.81 2.15
C GLU A 357 -13.94 -2.31 2.30
N GLU A 358 -14.66 -3.18 1.60
CA GLU A 358 -14.47 -4.64 1.63
C GLU A 358 -13.11 -5.05 1.06
N LYS A 359 -12.64 -4.32 0.04
CA LYS A 359 -11.31 -4.52 -0.54
C LYS A 359 -10.22 -4.13 0.46
N GLN A 360 -10.40 -3.02 1.18
CA GLN A 360 -9.49 -2.61 2.25
C GLN A 360 -9.48 -3.65 3.40
N ALA A 361 -10.66 -4.11 3.83
CA ALA A 361 -10.81 -5.16 4.83
C ALA A 361 -10.08 -6.44 4.43
N LEU A 362 -10.21 -6.87 3.17
CA LEU A 362 -9.50 -8.04 2.67
C LEU A 362 -7.98 -7.84 2.63
N CYS A 363 -7.49 -6.63 2.32
CA CYS A 363 -6.06 -6.32 2.44
C CYS A 363 -5.57 -6.39 3.89
N PHE A 364 -6.35 -5.89 4.86
CA PHE A 364 -6.01 -6.03 6.29
C PHE A 364 -5.98 -7.50 6.72
N MET A 365 -6.97 -8.29 6.29
CA MET A 365 -6.99 -9.75 6.55
C MET A 365 -5.78 -10.47 5.95
N ALA A 366 -5.32 -10.06 4.77
CA ALA A 366 -4.12 -10.60 4.12
C ALA A 366 -2.80 -10.11 4.73
N GLY A 367 -2.85 -9.22 5.74
CA GLY A 367 -1.70 -8.80 6.52
C GLY A 367 -1.14 -7.41 6.21
N ALA A 368 -1.86 -6.57 5.46
CA ALA A 368 -1.61 -5.13 5.53
C ALA A 368 -1.95 -4.61 6.93
N ASN A 369 -1.16 -3.70 7.47
CA ASN A 369 -1.31 -3.19 8.84
C ASN A 369 -0.84 -1.74 9.01
N ALA A 370 -0.88 -0.96 7.93
CA ALA A 370 -0.71 0.48 7.98
C ALA A 370 -1.46 1.18 6.84
N ILE A 371 -1.84 2.43 7.05
CA ILE A 371 -2.46 3.31 6.06
C ILE A 371 -1.97 4.76 6.19
N PHE A 372 -2.15 5.55 5.13
CA PHE A 372 -2.11 7.01 5.25
C PHE A 372 -3.50 7.56 5.61
N THR A 373 -3.61 8.48 6.56
CA THR A 373 -4.89 9.09 6.96
C THR A 373 -4.78 10.62 7.03
N GLY A 374 -5.86 11.30 6.67
CA GLY A 374 -5.97 12.75 6.67
C GLY A 374 -6.59 13.30 5.38
N GLU A 375 -6.66 14.62 5.27
CA GLU A 375 -7.38 15.29 4.16
C GLU A 375 -6.77 15.01 2.77
N LYS A 376 -5.44 14.85 2.69
CA LYS A 376 -4.70 14.67 1.44
C LYS A 376 -3.39 13.93 1.64
N MET A 377 -2.86 13.37 0.57
CA MET A 377 -1.46 12.91 0.49
C MET A 377 -0.59 14.02 -0.10
N LEU A 378 0.37 13.68 -0.98
CA LEU A 378 1.27 14.67 -1.58
C LEU A 378 0.55 15.60 -2.57
N THR A 379 -0.14 15.02 -3.53
CA THR A 379 -0.86 15.77 -4.59
C THR A 379 -2.22 15.17 -4.93
N THR A 380 -2.61 14.08 -4.25
CA THR A 380 -3.87 13.36 -4.49
C THR A 380 -4.67 13.31 -3.19
N GLU A 381 -5.96 13.03 -3.30
CA GLU A 381 -6.85 12.82 -2.17
C GLU A 381 -6.41 11.63 -1.30
N CYS A 382 -6.84 11.67 -0.04
CA CYS A 382 -6.70 10.61 0.95
C CYS A 382 -8.07 10.34 1.57
N ASN A 383 -8.25 9.19 2.25
CA ASN A 383 -9.42 9.01 3.10
C ASN A 383 -9.22 9.84 4.38
N GLY A 384 -10.28 10.54 4.79
CA GLY A 384 -10.26 11.43 5.95
C GLY A 384 -10.28 10.65 7.27
N TRP A 385 -9.94 11.33 8.37
CA TRP A 385 -9.86 10.71 9.70
C TRP A 385 -11.18 10.09 10.16
N ASP A 386 -12.31 10.77 9.93
CA ASP A 386 -13.64 10.25 10.31
C ASP A 386 -14.04 9.03 9.48
N GLU A 387 -13.70 9.04 8.18
CA GLU A 387 -13.95 7.93 7.26
C GLU A 387 -13.16 6.69 7.71
N ASP A 388 -11.87 6.86 8.00
CA ASP A 388 -11.01 5.78 8.49
C ASP A 388 -11.46 5.29 9.88
N SER A 389 -11.83 6.20 10.79
CA SER A 389 -12.32 5.85 12.13
C SER A 389 -13.62 5.04 12.07
N ALA A 390 -14.53 5.41 11.17
CA ALA A 390 -15.77 4.68 10.97
C ALA A 390 -15.54 3.30 10.35
N LEU A 391 -14.62 3.19 9.39
CA LEU A 391 -14.17 1.89 8.85
C LEU A 391 -13.60 1.02 9.96
N PHE A 392 -12.72 1.57 10.79
CA PHE A 392 -12.09 0.82 11.88
C PHE A 392 -13.13 0.30 12.88
N GLY A 393 -14.10 1.13 13.26
CA GLY A 393 -15.20 0.72 14.14
C GLY A 393 -16.05 -0.43 13.55
N ARG A 394 -16.32 -0.42 12.23
CA ARG A 394 -17.09 -1.48 11.57
C ARG A 394 -16.34 -2.81 11.49
N TRP A 395 -15.02 -2.78 11.23
CA TRP A 395 -14.21 -3.98 11.03
C TRP A 395 -13.46 -4.45 12.28
N GLY A 396 -13.65 -3.80 13.42
CA GLY A 396 -12.99 -4.15 14.67
C GLY A 396 -11.47 -3.89 14.64
N LEU A 397 -11.06 -2.84 13.93
CA LEU A 397 -9.68 -2.39 13.87
C LEU A 397 -9.45 -1.23 14.85
N GLU A 398 -8.22 -1.10 15.31
CA GLU A 398 -7.80 -0.07 16.25
C GLU A 398 -6.49 0.57 15.77
N PRO A 399 -6.30 1.88 16.01
CA PRO A 399 -5.00 2.52 15.78
C PRO A 399 -3.90 1.86 16.63
N MET A 400 -2.77 1.57 15.99
CA MET A 400 -1.52 1.19 16.64
C MET A 400 -0.90 2.42 17.30
N LYS A 401 -0.47 2.31 18.57
CA LYS A 401 0.20 3.39 19.32
C LYS A 401 1.57 3.71 18.72
N SER A 402 2.04 4.93 18.97
CA SER A 402 3.39 5.34 18.56
C SER A 402 4.43 4.47 19.26
N PHE A 403 5.48 4.08 18.54
CA PHE A 403 6.56 3.20 19.04
C PHE A 403 6.09 1.82 19.56
N GLU A 404 4.87 1.38 19.24
CA GLU A 404 4.30 0.11 19.75
C GLU A 404 4.98 -1.13 19.18
N LYS A 405 5.66 -1.03 18.03
CA LYS A 405 6.36 -2.16 17.42
C LYS A 405 7.48 -2.62 18.36
N LYS A 406 7.14 -3.52 19.28
CA LYS A 406 8.11 -4.27 20.08
C LYS A 406 9.00 -5.02 19.11
N ALA A 407 10.31 -4.98 19.36
CA ALA A 407 11.22 -5.96 18.78
C ALA A 407 10.62 -7.34 19.05
N VAL A 408 10.52 -8.17 18.03
CA VAL A 408 10.15 -9.58 18.23
C VAL A 408 11.24 -10.15 19.15
N GLU A 409 10.88 -10.48 20.39
CA GLU A 409 11.79 -11.16 21.31
C GLU A 409 12.30 -12.43 20.61
N GLY A 410 13.61 -12.53 20.40
CA GLY A 410 14.26 -13.67 19.75
C GLY A 410 14.79 -13.43 18.33
N VAL A 411 14.69 -12.22 17.76
CA VAL A 411 15.51 -11.83 16.61
C VAL A 411 16.59 -10.88 17.12
N GLU A 412 17.73 -11.46 17.55
CA GLU A 412 18.93 -10.68 17.80
C GLU A 412 19.27 -9.88 16.54
N ALA A 413 19.44 -8.57 16.69
CA ALA A 413 20.00 -7.74 15.65
C ALA A 413 21.44 -8.20 15.42
N ALA A 414 21.68 -8.89 14.30
CA ALA A 414 23.01 -9.20 13.81
C ALA A 414 23.68 -7.95 13.23
#